data_AF-A0A9P4GXJ2-F1
#
_entry.id   AF-A0A9P4GXJ2-F1
#
_cell.length_a   1.000
_cell.length_b   1.000
_cell.length_c   1.000
_cell.angle_alpha   90.00
_cell.angle_beta   90.00
_cell.angle_gamma   90.00
#
_symmetry.space_group_name_H-M   'P 1'
#
loop_
_entity.id
_entity.type
_entity.pdbx_description
1 polymer ?
#
loop_
_entity_poly.entity_id
_entity_poly.type
_entity_poly.pdbx_seq_one_letter_code
_entity_poly.pdbx_strand_id
1 'polypeptide(L)' 'RDRWKPLSVPSEFFIQHKKQPIDYIYAENHEKKIYFLEYVNIAFQDKNGADIWSTTGDGEMDLPADVGVYVYKGTLRVD' A
#
# COMPACT_ATOMS: atom_id res chain seq x y z
N ARG A 1 -4.17 -0.30 11.33
CA ARG A 1 -3.68 1.06 11.66
C ARG A 1 -2.32 1.02 12.36
N ASP A 2 -2.16 0.29 13.47
CA ASP A 2 -0.94 0.32 14.29
C ASP A 2 0.35 -0.17 13.59
N ARG A 3 0.19 -0.88 12.46
CA ARG A 3 1.32 -1.35 11.63
C ARG A 3 1.83 -0.33 10.62
N TRP A 4 1.12 0.78 10.42
CA TRP A 4 1.51 1.81 9.46
C TRP A 4 2.69 2.62 10.01
N LYS A 5 3.75 2.72 9.22
CA LYS A 5 4.98 3.42 9.60
C LYS A 5 5.30 4.51 8.58
N PRO A 6 5.98 5.59 8.99
CA PRO A 6 6.62 6.50 8.05
C PRO A 6 7.55 5.72 7.12
N LEU A 7 7.64 6.17 5.86
CA LEU A 7 8.45 5.54 4.84
C LEU A 7 9.94 5.57 5.26
N SER A 8 10.57 4.40 5.36
CA SER A 8 11.95 4.26 5.81
C SER A 8 12.97 4.34 4.68
N VAL A 9 12.50 4.17 3.44
CA VAL A 9 13.30 4.14 2.23
C VAL A 9 13.21 5.47 1.48
N PRO A 10 14.27 5.90 0.77
CA PRO A 10 14.24 7.13 0.00
C PRO A 10 13.50 6.93 -1.34
N SER A 11 13.14 8.02 -2.04
CA SER A 11 12.33 7.95 -3.26
C SER A 11 13.01 7.19 -4.41
N GLU A 12 14.34 7.13 -4.44
CA GLU A 12 15.12 6.36 -5.42
C GLU A 12 14.84 4.85 -5.34
N PHE A 13 14.34 4.37 -4.20
CA PHE A 13 13.91 2.98 -4.03
C PHE A 13 12.77 2.58 -5.00
N PHE A 14 12.05 3.58 -5.52
CA PHE A 14 10.93 3.44 -6.45
C PHE A 14 11.31 3.76 -7.90
N ILE A 15 12.59 4.00 -8.24
CA ILE A 15 12.98 4.53 -9.56
C ILE A 15 12.53 3.67 -10.75
N GLN A 16 12.35 2.36 -10.54
CA GLN A 16 11.87 1.41 -11.55
C GLN A 16 10.33 1.28 -11.57
N HIS A 17 9.63 1.92 -10.64
CA HIS A 17 8.20 1.83 -10.47
C HIS A 17 7.55 3.12 -10.98
N LYS A 18 6.52 2.97 -11.80
CA LYS A 18 5.80 4.11 -12.38
C LYS A 18 4.68 4.54 -11.44
N LYS A 19 4.44 5.85 -11.40
CA LYS A 19 3.25 6.41 -10.75
C LYS A 19 2.00 5.93 -11.49
N GLN A 20 1.11 5.25 -10.80
CA GLN A 20 -0.13 4.72 -11.34
C GLN A 20 -1.32 5.55 -10.86
N PRO A 21 -2.33 5.78 -11.71
CA PRO A 21 -3.55 6.50 -11.31
C PRO A 21 -4.42 5.67 -10.37
N ILE A 22 -4.47 4.35 -10.57
CA ILE A 22 -5.20 3.38 -9.76
C ILE A 22 -4.36 2.11 -9.76
N ASP A 23 -4.22 1.49 -8.59
CA ASP A 23 -3.69 0.13 -8.45
C ASP A 23 -4.54 -0.65 -7.43
N TYR A 24 -4.53 -1.97 -7.58
CA TYR A 24 -5.13 -2.87 -6.61
C TYR A 24 -4.18 -4.01 -6.27
N ILE A 25 -3.85 -4.11 -4.99
CA ILE A 25 -3.08 -5.20 -4.42
C ILE A 25 -4.07 -6.20 -3.85
N TYR A 26 -4.12 -7.40 -4.45
CA TYR A 26 -5.01 -8.45 -3.97
C TYR A 26 -4.61 -8.94 -2.58
N ALA A 27 -5.63 -9.31 -1.82
CA ALA A 27 -5.48 -10.03 -0.56
C ALA A 27 -4.82 -11.39 -0.83
N GLU A 28 -3.80 -11.70 -0.05
CA GLU A 28 -3.06 -12.96 -0.13
C GLU A 28 -3.03 -13.64 1.23
N ASN A 29 -2.81 -14.94 1.26
CA ASN A 29 -2.82 -15.77 2.47
C ASN A 29 -1.53 -15.67 3.32
N HIS A 30 -0.67 -14.69 3.04
CA HIS A 30 0.56 -14.44 3.77
C HIS A 30 0.79 -12.93 3.92
N GLU A 31 1.62 -12.56 4.90
CA GLU A 31 2.00 -11.16 5.08
C GLU A 31 3.06 -10.76 4.05
N LYS A 32 3.01 -9.52 3.58
CA LYS A 32 3.98 -8.95 2.63
C LYS A 32 4.31 -7.51 2.96
N LYS A 33 5.51 -7.06 2.60
CA LYS A 33 5.92 -5.68 2.90
C LYS A 33 5.60 -4.78 1.73
N ILE A 34 4.93 -3.66 2.00
CA ILE A 34 4.50 -2.72 0.96
C ILE A 34 4.94 -1.31 1.33
N TYR A 35 5.43 -0.61 0.32
CA TYR A 35 5.88 0.76 0.40
C TYR A 35 5.03 1.63 -0.52
N PHE A 36 4.62 2.79 -0.01
CA PHE A 36 3.73 3.73 -0.67
C PHE A 36 4.42 5.09 -0.76
N LEU A 37 4.55 5.63 -1.97
CA LEU A 37 5.11 6.94 -2.24
C LEU A 37 4.09 7.82 -2.99
N GLU A 38 3.87 9.02 -2.46
CA GLU A 38 3.01 10.09 -2.97
C GLU A 38 1.55 9.68 -3.23
N TYR A 39 0.96 8.83 -2.38
CA TYR A 39 -0.41 8.37 -2.56
C TYR A 39 -1.47 9.36 -2.09
N VAL A 40 -2.47 9.62 -2.94
CA VAL A 40 -3.63 10.46 -2.59
C VAL A 40 -4.63 9.71 -1.72
N ASN A 41 -4.80 8.41 -1.94
CA ASN A 41 -5.62 7.56 -1.08
C ASN A 41 -5.11 6.12 -1.09
N ILE A 42 -5.09 5.50 0.08
CA ILE A 42 -4.76 4.11 0.31
C ILE A 42 -5.89 3.52 1.15
N ALA A 43 -6.71 2.66 0.55
CA ALA A 43 -7.81 1.96 1.22
C ALA A 43 -7.43 0.49 1.43
N PHE A 44 -7.41 0.07 2.68
CA PHE A 44 -7.18 -1.31 3.09
C PHE A 44 -8.52 -2.02 3.18
N GLN A 45 -8.63 -3.14 2.50
CA GLN A 45 -9.88 -3.88 2.34
C GLN A 45 -9.76 -5.29 2.89
N ASP A 46 -10.85 -5.84 3.42
CA ASP A 46 -10.89 -7.25 3.77
C ASP A 46 -10.93 -8.14 2.52
N LYS A 47 -10.89 -9.46 2.72
CA LYS A 47 -10.98 -10.44 1.62
C LYS A 47 -12.25 -10.35 0.77
N ASN A 48 -13.27 -9.64 1.23
CA ASN A 48 -14.53 -9.41 0.51
C ASN A 48 -14.55 -8.07 -0.22
N GLY A 49 -13.47 -7.27 -0.13
CA GLY A 49 -13.38 -5.92 -0.71
C GLY A 49 -14.04 -4.84 0.15
N ALA A 50 -14.38 -5.12 1.42
CA ALA A 50 -14.96 -4.13 2.32
C ALA A 50 -13.86 -3.28 2.97
N ASP A 51 -14.03 -1.96 2.96
CA ASP A 51 -13.06 -1.03 3.54
C ASP A 51 -12.92 -1.24 5.06
N ILE A 52 -11.69 -1.54 5.50
CA ILE A 52 -11.33 -1.67 6.92
C ILE A 52 -10.83 -0.31 7.44
N TRP A 53 -9.94 0.32 6.67
CA TRP A 53 -9.22 1.52 7.07
C TRP A 53 -8.65 2.21 5.84
N SER A 54 -8.48 3.54 5.90
CA SER A 54 -7.82 4.29 4.84
C SER A 54 -6.86 5.34 5.38
N THR A 55 -5.88 5.69 4.55
CA THR A 55 -4.87 6.72 4.84
C THR A 55 -4.41 7.40 3.55
N THR A 56 -3.52 8.39 3.69
CA THR A 56 -2.96 9.17 2.58
C THR A 56 -1.47 9.43 2.82
N GLY A 57 -0.75 9.78 1.76
CA GLY A 57 0.66 10.15 1.82
C GLY A 57 1.60 8.94 1.81
N ASP A 58 2.80 9.17 2.32
CA ASP A 58 3.90 8.22 2.24
C ASP A 58 3.93 7.32 3.48
N GLY A 59 4.24 6.04 3.26
CA GLY A 59 4.46 5.14 4.35
C GLY A 59 4.68 3.71 3.91
N GLU A 60 4.88 2.85 4.91
CA GLU A 60 5.09 1.43 4.70
C GLU A 60 4.33 0.62 5.75
N MET A 61 4.05 -0.63 5.39
CA MET A 61 3.36 -1.57 6.26
C MET A 61 3.76 -3.01 5.93
N ASP A 62 3.87 -3.82 6.98
CA ASP A 62 3.78 -5.29 6.89
C ASP A 62 2.29 -5.64 6.76
N LEU A 63 1.82 -5.73 5.51
CA LEU A 63 0.41 -5.92 5.17
C LEU A 63 -0.04 -7.28 5.72
N PRO A 64 -1.08 -7.33 6.58
CA PRO A 64 -1.58 -8.60 7.09
C PRO A 64 -2.12 -9.50 5.99
N ALA A 65 -2.09 -10.82 6.23
CA ALA A 65 -2.80 -11.77 5.38
C ALA A 65 -4.30 -11.43 5.29
N ASP A 66 -4.92 -11.80 4.17
CA ASP A 66 -6.33 -11.56 3.84
C ASP A 66 -6.74 -10.08 3.74
N VAL A 67 -5.77 -9.16 3.67
CA VAL A 67 -6.01 -7.72 3.43
C VAL A 67 -5.59 -7.35 2.02
N GLY A 68 -6.51 -6.73 1.26
CA GLY A 68 -6.23 -6.09 -0.03
C GLY A 68 -5.95 -4.60 0.15
N VAL A 69 -5.37 -3.98 -0.87
CA VAL A 69 -5.13 -2.52 -0.88
C VAL A 69 -5.57 -1.93 -2.21
N TYR A 70 -6.57 -1.05 -2.15
CA TYR A 70 -6.94 -0.20 -3.26
C TYR A 70 -6.25 1.14 -3.12
N VAL A 71 -5.50 1.57 -4.13
CA VAL A 71 -4.78 2.84 -4.08
C VAL A 71 -5.16 3.74 -5.25
N TYR A 72 -5.18 5.05 -4.97
CA TYR A 72 -5.46 6.10 -5.94
C TYR A 72 -4.27 7.06 -6.00
N LYS A 73 -3.69 7.19 -7.20
CA LYS A 73 -2.58 8.08 -7.57
C LYS A 73 -1.36 8.00 -6.66
N GLY A 74 -0.33 7.25 -7.06
CA GLY A 74 0.96 7.17 -6.37
C GLY A 74 1.86 6.10 -6.98
N THR A 75 2.98 5.82 -6.33
CA THR A 75 3.92 4.76 -6.75
C THR A 75 4.09 3.76 -5.61
N LEU A 76 3.81 2.48 -5.87
CA LEU A 76 3.97 1.41 -4.88
C LEU A 76 5.09 0.46 -5.27
N ARG A 77 5.64 -0.18 -4.24
CA ARG A 77 6.51 -1.35 -4.39
C ARG A 77 6.11 -2.39 -3.36
N VAL A 78 6.02 -3.64 -3.81
CA VAL A 78 5.75 -4.82 -2.98
C VAL A 78 7.04 -5.64 -2.95
N ASP A 79 7.53 -5.96 -1.75
CA ASP A 79 8.64 -6.87 -1.52
C ASP A 79 8.15 -8.15 -0.83
#